data_AF-A0A4U2ZB94-F1
#
_entry.id   AF-A0A4U2ZB94-F1
#
_cell.length_a   1.000
_cell.length_b   1.000
_cell.length_c   1.000
_cell.angle_alpha   90.00
_cell.angle_beta   90.00
_cell.angle_gamma   90.00
#
_symmetry.space_group_name_H-M   'P 1'
#
loop_
_entity.id
_entity.type
_entity.pdbx_description
1 polymer ?
#
loop_
_entity_poly.entity_id
_entity_poly.type
_entity_poly.pdbx_seq_one_letter_code
_entity_poly.pdbx_strand_id
1 'polypeptide(L)'
;MAVSDIVQEFEDEQGSVFYKMKTHDIEVQAMHSAGLAPVITYWIGEKDITEDIRNLRFSPRPPSSYIQDYDEFQSMLYAKEQRAINELYEKMSIKPKNMTTGKQILWSFFVMILAMLPLLVAIWWLK
;
A
#
# COMPACT_ATOMS: atom_id res chain seq x y z
N MET A 1 5.41 11.03 29.04
CA MET A 1 5.47 9.90 28.10
C MET A 1 4.31 10.08 27.16
N ALA A 2 4.52 10.04 25.84
CA ALA A 2 3.43 10.25 24.90
C ALA A 2 2.46 9.08 25.02
N VAL A 3 1.41 9.27 25.82
CA VAL A 3 0.19 8.46 25.81
C VAL A 3 -0.45 8.74 24.45
N SER A 4 0.14 8.13 23.42
CA SER A 4 -0.33 8.24 22.05
C SER A 4 -1.63 7.47 21.95
N ASP A 5 -2.57 7.92 21.13
CA ASP A 5 -3.91 7.35 20.98
C ASP A 5 -3.91 5.87 20.53
N ILE A 6 -2.74 5.32 20.23
CA ILE A 6 -2.47 3.95 19.77
C ILE A 6 -1.94 3.02 20.88
N VAL A 7 -1.56 3.53 22.06
CA VAL A 7 -1.02 2.72 23.18
C VAL A 7 -1.93 2.84 24.40
N GLN A 8 -2.25 1.71 25.02
CA GLN A 8 -3.06 1.63 26.24
C GLN A 8 -2.25 1.06 27.40
N GLU A 9 -2.42 1.68 28.56
CA GLU A 9 -1.84 1.24 29.83
C GLU A 9 -2.72 0.17 30.47
N PHE A 10 -2.08 -0.87 31.00
CA PHE A 10 -2.70 -1.96 31.74
C PHE A 10 -1.97 -2.14 33.06
N GLU A 11 -2.71 -2.56 34.07
CA GLU A 11 -2.17 -2.87 35.40
C GLU A 11 -2.39 -4.37 35.66
N ASP A 12 -1.33 -5.07 36.06
CA ASP A 12 -1.41 -6.46 36.48
C ASP A 12 -1.96 -6.57 37.90
N GLU A 13 -2.44 -7.75 38.30
CA GLU A 13 -2.94 -8.06 39.65
C GLU A 13 -1.88 -7.80 40.75
N GLN A 14 -0.61 -7.69 40.36
CA GLN A 14 0.54 -7.41 41.22
C GLN A 14 0.91 -5.92 41.28
N GLY A 15 0.11 -5.02 40.70
CA GLY A 15 0.33 -3.57 40.67
C GLY A 15 1.44 -3.13 39.72
N SER A 16 1.84 -3.99 38.78
CA SER A 16 2.83 -3.66 37.75
C SER A 16 2.15 -3.08 36.53
N VAL A 17 2.58 -1.88 36.13
CA VAL A 17 2.07 -1.18 34.94
C VAL A 17 2.80 -1.68 33.69
N PHE A 18 2.04 -2.13 32.69
CA PHE A 18 2.55 -2.51 31.37
C PHE A 18 1.74 -1.85 30.25
N TYR A 19 2.38 -1.63 29.10
CA TYR A 19 1.73 -0.99 27.95
C TYR A 19 1.49 -2.00 26.82
N LYS A 20 0.35 -1.87 26.13
CA LYS A 20 0.00 -2.63 24.94
C LYS A 20 -0.57 -1.74 23.86
N MET A 21 -0.58 -2.23 22.62
CA MET A 21 -1.24 -1.53 21.52
C MET A 21 -2.76 -1.58 21.72
N LYS A 22 -3.43 -0.43 21.52
CA LYS A 22 -4.87 -0.28 21.69
C LYS A 22 -5.66 -1.07 20.63
N THR A 23 -5.14 -1.13 19.41
CA THR A 23 -5.75 -1.88 18.30
C THR A 23 -4.69 -2.32 17.29
N HIS A 24 -4.97 -3.44 16.62
CA HIS A 24 -4.21 -3.94 15.48
C HIS A 24 -4.90 -3.64 14.13
N ASP A 25 -6.10 -3.06 14.20
CA ASP A 25 -6.90 -2.71 13.03
C ASP A 25 -6.51 -1.31 12.50
N ILE A 26 -5.32 -1.27 11.90
CA ILE A 26 -4.77 -0.08 11.25
C ILE A 26 -4.84 -0.25 9.75
N GLU A 27 -5.45 0.72 9.08
CA GLU A 27 -5.40 0.82 7.63
C GLU A 27 -4.12 1.55 7.21
N VAL A 28 -3.45 1.01 6.19
CA VAL A 28 -2.21 1.59 5.65
C VAL A 28 -2.45 1.94 4.20
N GLN A 29 -2.22 3.22 3.85
CA GLN A 29 -2.42 3.72 2.50
C GLN A 29 -1.12 4.33 1.98
N ALA A 30 -0.72 3.92 0.78
CA ALA A 30 0.42 4.50 0.07
C ALA A 30 -0.07 5.42 -1.04
N MET A 31 0.40 6.67 -1.03
CA MET A 31 0.06 7.67 -2.04
C MET A 31 1.32 8.13 -2.78
N HIS A 32 1.18 8.39 -4.07
CA HIS A 32 2.24 9.01 -4.85
C HIS A 32 2.35 10.50 -4.47
N SER A 33 3.49 10.90 -3.94
CA SER A 33 3.81 12.32 -3.79
C SER A 33 4.53 12.81 -5.06
N ALA A 34 4.63 14.12 -5.26
CA ALA A 34 5.39 14.67 -6.41
C ALA A 34 6.90 14.32 -6.40
N GLY A 35 7.39 13.61 -5.37
CA GLY A 35 8.76 13.10 -5.28
C GLY A 35 8.93 11.64 -5.70
N LEU A 36 10.16 11.12 -5.55
CA LEU A 36 10.52 9.74 -5.90
C LEU A 36 9.99 8.68 -4.92
N ALA A 37 9.64 9.06 -3.69
CA ALA A 37 9.24 8.15 -2.64
C ALA A 37 7.71 8.20 -2.40
N PRO A 38 7.05 7.04 -2.28
CA PRO A 38 5.64 6.99 -1.88
C PRO A 38 5.50 7.46 -0.43
N VAL A 39 4.43 8.20 -0.15
CA VAL A 39 4.08 8.64 1.20
C VAL A 39 3.11 7.62 1.78
N ILE A 40 3.44 7.11 2.97
CA ILE A 40 2.62 6.15 3.71
C ILE A 40 1.85 6.90 4.79
N THR A 41 0.54 6.70 4.82
CA THR A 41 -0.36 7.21 5.86
C THR A 41 -1.04 6.06 6.58
N TYR A 42 -1.40 6.29 7.84
CA TYR A 42 -1.95 5.28 8.73
C TYR A 42 -3.24 5.77 9.37
N TRP A 43 -4.26 4.91 9.40
CA TRP A 43 -5.60 5.29 9.81
C TRP A 43 -6.19 4.25 10.77
N ILE A 44 -6.94 4.73 11.78
CA ILE A 44 -7.84 3.91 12.59
C ILE A 44 -9.25 4.44 12.37
N GLY A 45 -10.06 3.71 11.58
CA GLY A 45 -11.34 4.22 11.10
C GLY A 45 -11.15 5.52 10.32
N GLU A 46 -11.77 6.61 10.78
CA GLU A 46 -11.66 7.93 10.14
C GLU A 46 -10.50 8.79 10.68
N LYS A 47 -9.74 8.30 11.66
CA LYS A 47 -8.69 9.07 12.32
C LYS A 47 -7.32 8.79 11.71
N ASP A 48 -6.64 9.85 11.25
CA ASP A 48 -5.23 9.81 10.86
C ASP A 48 -4.35 9.70 12.12
N ILE A 49 -3.54 8.65 12.16
CA ILE A 49 -2.60 8.33 13.25
C ILE A 49 -1.15 8.25 12.74
N THR A 50 -0.87 8.84 11.58
CA THR A 50 0.45 8.82 10.96
C THR A 50 1.52 9.44 11.87
N GLU A 51 1.16 10.55 12.50
CA GLU A 51 2.03 11.25 13.46
C GLU A 51 2.25 10.43 14.73
N ASP A 52 1.22 9.76 15.22
CA ASP A 52 1.29 8.88 16.39
C ASP A 52 2.25 7.71 16.17
N ILE A 53 2.13 7.03 15.03
CA ILE A 53 3.06 5.93 14.66
C ILE A 53 4.48 6.46 14.46
N ARG A 54 4.64 7.64 13.84
CA ARG A 54 5.95 8.27 13.66
C ARG A 54 6.58 8.57 15.01
N ASN A 55 5.84 9.21 15.91
CA ASN A 55 6.30 9.53 17.25
C ASN A 55 6.66 8.28 18.05
N LEU A 56 5.91 7.19 17.88
CA LEU A 56 6.21 5.90 18.51
C LEU A 56 7.53 5.33 17.99
N ARG A 57 7.69 5.20 16.66
CA ARG A 57 8.89 4.62 16.02
C ARG A 57 10.16 5.41 16.28
N PHE A 58 10.06 6.74 16.31
CA PHE A 58 11.19 7.64 16.55
C PHE A 58 11.28 8.12 18.00
N SER A 59 10.59 7.44 18.93
CA SER A 59 10.66 7.79 20.34
C SER A 59 12.08 7.53 20.88
N PRO A 60 12.55 8.32 21.88
CA PRO A 60 13.92 8.19 22.41
C PRO A 60 14.21 6.85 23.09
N ARG A 61 13.17 6.10 23.46
CA ARG A 61 13.28 4.76 24.05
C ARG A 61 12.68 3.77 23.06
N PRO A 62 13.34 2.65 22.77
CA PRO A 62 12.81 1.65 21.86
C PRO A 62 11.43 1.16 22.34
N PRO A 63 10.37 1.24 21.51
CA PRO A 63 9.01 0.84 21.91
C PRO A 63 8.90 -0.60 22.41
N SER A 64 9.69 -1.52 21.84
CA SER A 64 9.77 -2.92 22.27
C SER A 64 10.25 -3.11 23.71
N SER A 65 10.86 -2.09 24.32
CA SER A 65 11.31 -2.19 25.72
C SER A 65 10.21 -1.93 26.74
N TYR A 66 9.07 -1.37 26.34
CA TYR A 66 7.99 -0.99 27.26
C TYR A 66 6.59 -1.35 26.78
N ILE A 67 6.42 -1.69 25.50
CA ILE A 67 5.17 -2.18 24.92
C ILE A 67 5.32 -3.67 24.62
N GLN A 68 4.47 -4.49 25.23
CA GLN A 68 4.62 -5.95 25.21
C GLN A 68 4.38 -6.58 23.84
N ASP A 69 3.43 -6.06 23.08
CA ASP A 69 2.98 -6.56 21.77
C ASP A 69 3.55 -5.75 20.60
N TYR A 70 4.56 -4.91 20.83
CA TYR A 70 5.10 -4.02 19.80
C TYR A 70 5.74 -4.76 18.63
N ASP A 71 6.45 -5.86 18.86
CA ASP A 71 7.12 -6.59 17.79
C ASP A 71 6.09 -7.25 16.85
N GLU A 72 5.01 -7.78 17.42
CA GLU A 72 3.87 -8.32 16.66
C GLU A 72 3.21 -7.20 15.83
N PHE A 73 2.91 -6.07 16.49
CA PHE A 73 2.37 -4.89 15.85
C PHE A 73 3.23 -4.37 14.70
N GLN A 74 4.55 -4.27 14.90
CA GLN A 74 5.49 -3.78 13.90
C GLN A 74 5.59 -4.74 12.71
N SER A 75 5.53 -6.06 12.95
CA SER A 75 5.50 -7.05 11.87
C SER A 75 4.22 -6.95 11.03
N MET A 76 3.08 -6.72 11.67
CA MET A 76 1.79 -6.52 11.03
C MET A 76 1.77 -5.23 10.20
N LEU A 77 2.26 -4.12 10.76
CA LEU A 77 2.39 -2.85 10.04
C LEU A 77 3.27 -3.00 8.81
N TYR A 78 4.44 -3.62 8.95
CA TYR A 78 5.36 -3.82 7.83
C TYR A 78 4.72 -4.63 6.68
N ALA A 79 3.96 -5.68 7.01
CA ALA A 79 3.23 -6.46 6.01
C ALA A 79 2.17 -5.62 5.29
N LYS A 80 1.46 -4.75 6.00
CA LYS A 80 0.45 -3.83 5.41
C LYS A 80 1.10 -2.74 4.56
N GLU A 81 2.21 -2.17 5.01
CA GLU A 81 3.01 -1.19 4.24
C GLU A 81 3.48 -1.78 2.91
N GLN A 82 4.03 -2.99 2.92
CA GLN A 82 4.48 -3.65 1.69
C GLN A 82 3.32 -3.90 0.71
N ARG A 83 2.14 -4.28 1.23
CA ARG A 83 0.93 -4.44 0.39
C ARG A 83 0.49 -3.11 -0.22
N ALA A 84 0.40 -2.05 0.59
CA ALA A 84 0.00 -0.73 0.11
C ALA A 84 0.96 -0.19 -0.96
N ILE A 85 2.27 -0.37 -0.77
CA ILE A 85 3.29 -0.01 -1.76
C ILE A 85 3.14 -0.82 -3.04
N ASN A 86 2.93 -2.14 -2.93
CA ASN A 86 2.72 -2.99 -4.10
C ASN A 86 1.46 -2.57 -4.88
N GLU A 87 0.35 -2.30 -4.20
CA GLU A 87 -0.88 -1.81 -4.85
C GLU A 87 -0.66 -0.46 -5.54
N LEU A 88 0.11 0.44 -4.93
CA LEU A 88 0.47 1.72 -5.55
C LEU A 88 1.29 1.50 -6.82
N TYR A 89 2.29 0.62 -6.79
CA TYR A 89 3.07 0.27 -7.98
C TYR A 89 2.24 -0.46 -9.04
N GLU A 90 1.29 -1.31 -8.66
CA GLU A 90 0.36 -1.94 -9.60
C GLU A 90 -0.56 -0.92 -10.27
N LYS A 91 -1.04 0.07 -9.53
CA LYS A 91 -1.85 1.18 -10.06
C LYS A 91 -1.04 2.10 -10.98
N MET A 92 0.20 2.39 -10.63
CA MET A 92 1.07 3.28 -11.43
C MET A 92 1.76 2.58 -12.60
N SER A 93 2.02 1.27 -12.49
CA SER A 93 2.51 0.49 -13.61
C SER A 93 1.42 0.44 -14.66
N ILE A 94 1.60 1.23 -15.72
CA ILE A 94 0.87 1.12 -16.98
C ILE A 94 1.31 -0.20 -17.64
N LYS A 95 1.03 -1.32 -17.00
CA LYS A 95 0.98 -2.60 -17.69
C LYS A 95 -0.26 -2.51 -18.57
N PRO A 96 -0.21 -2.84 -19.87
CA PRO A 96 -1.42 -3.00 -20.68
C PRO A 96 -2.12 -4.27 -20.21
N LYS A 97 -2.71 -4.24 -19.02
CA LYS A 97 -3.31 -5.41 -18.38
C LYS A 97 -4.51 -5.02 -17.56
N ASN A 98 -5.44 -4.33 -18.23
CA ASN A 98 -6.88 -4.38 -17.96
C ASN A 98 -7.69 -4.45 -19.27
N MET A 99 -7.09 -4.95 -20.36
CA MET A 99 -7.91 -5.55 -21.42
C MET A 99 -8.19 -6.98 -20.99
N THR A 100 -9.45 -7.28 -20.68
CA THR A 100 -9.97 -8.65 -20.64
C THR A 100 -9.46 -9.42 -21.86
N THR A 101 -9.13 -10.71 -21.75
CA THR A 101 -8.52 -11.51 -22.83
C THR A 101 -9.16 -11.29 -24.19
N GLY A 102 -10.50 -11.15 -24.26
CA GLY A 102 -11.22 -10.83 -25.50
C GLY A 102 -10.86 -9.47 -26.13
N LYS A 103 -10.65 -8.42 -25.32
CA LYS A 103 -10.21 -7.10 -25.81
C LYS A 103 -8.78 -7.14 -26.35
N GLN A 104 -7.90 -7.92 -25.72
CA GLN A 104 -6.53 -8.11 -26.22
C GLN A 104 -6.53 -8.84 -27.58
N ILE A 105 -7.37 -9.86 -27.74
CA ILE A 105 -7.53 -10.58 -29.02
C ILE A 105 -8.08 -9.62 -30.09
N LEU A 106 -9.11 -8.84 -29.77
CA LEU A 106 -9.72 -7.89 -30.70
C LEU A 106 -8.71 -6.82 -31.16
N TRP A 107 -7.88 -6.32 -30.24
CA TRP A 107 -6.84 -5.34 -30.55
C TRP A 107 -5.76 -5.91 -31.47
N SER A 108 -5.28 -7.12 -31.18
CA SER A 108 -4.31 -7.81 -32.04
C SER A 108 -4.86 -8.04 -33.45
N PHE A 109 -6.13 -8.45 -33.58
CA PHE A 109 -6.80 -8.59 -34.87
C PHE A 109 -6.92 -7.25 -35.62
N PHE A 110 -7.29 -6.18 -34.90
CA PHE A 110 -7.40 -4.84 -35.49
C PHE A 110 -6.06 -4.36 -36.06
N VAL A 111 -4.97 -4.50 -35.30
CA VAL A 111 -3.62 -4.11 -35.75
C VAL A 111 -3.19 -4.96 -36.95
N MET A 112 -3.50 -6.26 -36.96
CA MET A 112 -3.17 -7.15 -38.08
C MET A 112 -3.86 -6.74 -39.39
N ILE A 113 -5.14 -6.39 -39.34
CA ILE A 113 -5.89 -5.90 -40.51
C ILE A 113 -5.31 -4.58 -41.00
N LEU A 114 -4.95 -3.68 -40.08
CA LEU A 114 -4.37 -2.38 -40.39
C LEU A 114 -2.99 -2.51 -41.05
N ALA A 115 -2.21 -3.53 -40.66
CA ALA A 115 -0.94 -3.86 -41.30
C ALA A 115 -1.10 -4.49 -42.70
N MET A 116 -2.22 -5.16 -42.97
CA MET A 116 -2.51 -5.75 -44.30
C MET A 116 -3.15 -4.77 -45.29
N LEU A 117 -3.71 -3.66 -44.81
CA LEU A 117 -4.33 -2.62 -45.65
C LEU A 117 -3.45 -2.11 -46.80
N PRO A 118 -2.14 -1.83 -46.61
CA PRO A 118 -1.27 -1.38 -47.70
C PRO A 118 -1.12 -2.44 -48.81
N LEU A 119 -1.06 -3.72 -48.44
CA LEU A 119 -0.99 -4.83 -49.41
C LEU A 119 -2.29 -4.96 -50.19
N LEU A 120 -3.44 -4.83 -49.52
CA LEU A 120 -4.76 -4.87 -50.17
C LEU A 120 -4.93 -3.72 -51.16
N VAL A 121 -4.51 -2.51 -50.80
CA VAL A 121 -4.53 -1.33 -51.69
C VAL A 121 -3.60 -1.54 -52.89
N ALA A 122 -2.37 -2.05 -52.67
CA ALA A 122 -1.42 -2.32 -53.73
C ALA A 122 -1.94 -3.36 -54.75
N ILE A 123 -2.57 -4.44 -54.27
CA ILE A 123 -3.18 -5.47 -55.13
C ILE A 123 -4.35 -4.90 -55.93
N TRP A 124 -5.15 -4.00 -55.33
CA TRP A 124 -6.29 -3.37 -56.01
C TRP A 124 -5.85 -2.37 -57.09
N TRP A 125 -4.71 -1.71 -56.90
CA TRP A 125 -4.11 -0.78 -57.88
C TRP A 125 -3.37 -1.46 -59.02
N LEU A 126 -2.91 -2.71 -58.84
CA LEU A 126 -2.20 -3.51 -59.85
C LEU A 126 -3.13 -4.30 -60.79
N LYS A 127 -4.46 -4.16 -60.62
CA LYS A 127 -5.48 -4.79 -61.45
C LYS A 127 -6.01 -3.81 -62.50
#